data_AF-A0A2X4UD05-F1
#
_entry.id   AF-A0A2X4UD05-F1
#
_cell.length_a   1.000
_cell.length_b   1.000
_cell.length_c   1.000
_cell.angle_alpha   90.00
_cell.angle_beta   90.00
_cell.angle_gamma   90.00
#
_symmetry.space_group_name_H-M   'P 1'
#
loop_
_entity.id
_entity.type
_entity.pdbx_description
1 polymer ?
#
loop_
_entity_poly.entity_id
_entity_poly.type
_entity_poly.pdbx_seq_one_letter_code
_entity_poly.pdbx_strand_id
1 'polypeptide(L)'
;MYSNIIGFNPLLADIPASRSRSFRKEVEQYLQRYPQTEHVDIYLNDLNGQFRGKRLPVAELFSLDKGCYFPLSIYAMDLGGG
;
A
#
# COMPACT_ATOMS: atom_id res chain seq x y z
N MET A 1 10.36 -15.38 21.06
CA MET A 1 9.12 -15.66 20.29
C MET A 1 8.25 -14.42 20.38
N TYR A 2 8.40 -13.47 19.44
CA TYR A 2 7.59 -12.25 19.46
C TYR A 2 6.38 -12.49 18.55
N SER A 3 5.23 -12.71 19.18
CA SER A 3 3.95 -12.83 18.51
C SER A 3 3.62 -11.57 17.73
N ASN A 4 3.19 -11.80 16.50
CA ASN A 4 2.78 -10.83 15.50
C ASN A 4 1.65 -9.93 16.06
N ILE A 5 1.96 -8.65 16.35
CA ILE A 5 1.00 -7.66 16.90
C ILE A 5 -0.02 -7.18 15.84
N ILE A 6 0.07 -7.65 14.60
CA ILE A 6 -0.86 -7.30 13.50
C ILE A 6 -2.27 -7.92 13.70
N GLY A 7 -2.54 -8.59 14.82
CA GLY A 7 -3.72 -9.44 14.99
C GLY A 7 -5.02 -8.79 15.49
N PHE A 8 -5.03 -7.59 16.11
CA PHE A 8 -6.27 -7.10 16.75
C PHE A 8 -6.34 -5.57 16.76
N ASN A 9 -6.66 -4.96 15.61
CA ASN A 9 -7.27 -3.62 15.64
C ASN A 9 -8.76 -3.78 15.31
N PRO A 10 -9.67 -3.69 16.31
CA PRO A 10 -11.11 -3.82 16.09
C PRO A 10 -11.68 -2.78 15.12
N LEU A 11 -10.98 -1.67 14.87
CA LEU A 11 -11.36 -0.67 13.88
C LEU A 11 -11.16 -1.12 12.41
N LEU A 12 -10.37 -2.18 12.18
CA LEU A 12 -10.16 -2.76 10.85
C LEU A 12 -11.12 -3.92 10.54
N ALA A 13 -11.85 -4.41 11.55
CA ALA A 13 -12.74 -5.57 11.42
C ALA A 13 -13.96 -5.31 10.51
N ASP A 14 -14.36 -4.04 10.36
CA ASP A 14 -15.53 -3.63 9.58
C ASP A 14 -15.19 -3.23 8.13
N ILE A 15 -13.96 -3.43 7.66
CA ILE A 15 -13.64 -3.23 6.24
C ILE A 15 -14.24 -4.42 5.47
N PRO A 16 -15.30 -4.24 4.66
CA PRO A 16 -15.98 -5.36 4.03
C PRO A 16 -15.00 -6.12 3.11
N ALA A 17 -14.90 -7.43 3.31
CA ALA A 17 -14.04 -8.36 2.56
C ALA A 17 -14.38 -8.43 1.05
N SER A 18 -15.41 -7.73 0.58
CA SER A 18 -15.87 -7.69 -0.81
C SER A 18 -14.92 -6.96 -1.78
N ARG A 19 -13.87 -6.29 -1.30
CA ARG A 19 -12.94 -5.49 -2.13
C ARG A 19 -11.92 -6.28 -2.96
N SER A 20 -11.54 -7.51 -2.57
CA SER A 20 -10.42 -8.21 -3.22
C SER A 20 -10.69 -8.60 -4.68
N ARG A 21 -11.92 -9.09 -4.98
CA ARG A 21 -12.33 -9.40 -6.36
C ARG A 21 -12.55 -8.15 -7.21
N SER A 22 -12.78 -6.99 -6.58
CA SER A 22 -12.88 -5.69 -7.25
C SER A 22 -11.50 -5.19 -7.70
N PHE A 23 -10.50 -5.25 -6.83
CA PHE A 23 -9.18 -4.67 -7.07
C PHE A 23 -8.47 -5.26 -8.31
N ARG A 24 -8.44 -6.59 -8.44
CA ARG A 24 -7.77 -7.21 -9.60
C ARG A 24 -8.38 -6.73 -10.93
N LYS A 25 -9.71 -6.66 -10.99
CA LYS A 25 -10.43 -6.23 -12.19
C LYS A 25 -10.16 -4.75 -12.49
N GLU A 26 -10.09 -3.91 -11.47
CA GLU A 26 -9.73 -2.50 -11.60
C GLU A 26 -8.31 -2.32 -12.16
N VAL A 27 -7.34 -3.11 -11.65
CA VAL A 27 -5.96 -3.12 -12.17
C VAL A 27 -5.94 -3.54 -13.64
N GLU A 28 -6.63 -4.62 -14.01
CA GLU A 28 -6.71 -5.09 -15.40
C GLU A 28 -7.31 -4.01 -16.32
N GLN A 29 -8.40 -3.37 -15.90
CA GLN A 29 -9.04 -2.29 -16.66
C GLN A 29 -8.14 -1.05 -16.79
N TYR A 30 -7.41 -0.69 -15.74
CA TYR A 30 -6.45 0.40 -15.78
C TYR A 30 -5.32 0.13 -16.78
N LEU A 31 -4.72 -1.06 -16.75
CA LEU A 31 -3.61 -1.41 -17.65
C LEU A 31 -4.05 -1.61 -19.10
N GLN A 32 -5.30 -2.03 -19.34
CA GLN A 32 -5.89 -2.01 -20.69
C GLN A 32 -5.98 -0.60 -21.26
N ARG A 33 -6.28 0.40 -20.42
CA ARG A 33 -6.38 1.80 -20.82
C ARG A 33 -5.01 2.48 -20.92
N TYR A 34 -4.05 2.09 -20.08
CA TYR A 34 -2.70 2.65 -20.02
C TYR A 34 -1.63 1.56 -20.16
N PRO A 35 -1.48 0.96 -21.36
CA PRO A 35 -0.59 -0.19 -21.56
C PRO A 35 0.91 0.15 -21.43
N GLN A 36 1.26 1.44 -21.42
CA GLN A 36 2.65 1.92 -21.29
C GLN A 36 3.06 2.17 -19.83
N THR A 37 2.18 1.92 -18.85
CA THR A 37 2.53 2.10 -17.45
C THR A 37 3.60 1.10 -17.02
N GLU A 38 4.80 1.60 -16.72
CA GLU A 38 5.91 0.79 -16.23
C GLU A 38 5.95 0.74 -14.70
N HIS A 39 5.51 1.81 -14.04
CA HIS A 39 5.64 2.00 -12.61
C HIS A 39 4.38 2.63 -12.00
N VAL A 40 4.14 2.35 -10.73
CA VAL A 40 3.10 2.99 -9.92
C VAL A 40 3.70 3.48 -8.61
N ASP A 41 3.33 4.69 -8.21
CA ASP A 41 3.75 5.28 -6.95
C ASP A 41 2.64 5.15 -5.91
N ILE A 42 2.99 4.61 -4.74
CA ILE A 42 2.10 4.52 -3.58
C ILE A 42 2.57 5.54 -2.57
N TYR A 43 1.64 6.36 -2.07
CA TYR A 43 1.91 7.41 -1.10
C TYR A 43 1.15 7.19 0.20
N LEU A 44 1.76 7.62 1.29
CA LEU A 44 1.14 7.75 2.61
C LEU A 44 1.63 9.04 3.27
N ASN A 45 0.89 9.53 4.26
CA ASN A 45 1.38 10.59 5.14
C ASN A 45 2.00 9.97 6.38
N ASP A 46 3.19 10.43 6.76
CA ASP A 46 3.80 10.07 8.05
C ASP A 46 3.15 10.84 9.22
N LEU A 47 3.65 10.63 10.44
CA LEU A 47 3.12 11.30 11.64
C LEU A 47 3.27 12.82 11.61
N ASN A 48 4.19 13.34 10.81
CA ASN A 48 4.44 14.77 10.60
C ASN A 48 3.64 15.33 9.42
N GLY A 49 2.77 14.52 8.80
CA GLY A 49 1.98 14.90 7.62
C GLY A 49 2.81 14.98 6.33
N GLN A 50 4.04 14.46 6.30
CA GLN A 50 4.86 14.46 5.11
C GLN A 50 4.49 13.31 4.19
N PHE A 51 4.43 13.58 2.88
CA PHE A 51 4.24 12.54 1.88
C PHE A 51 5.47 11.63 1.81
N ARG A 52 5.26 10.35 2.09
CA ARG A 52 6.25 9.28 1.90
C ARG A 52 5.76 8.36 0.80
N GLY A 53 6.64 8.10 -0.16
CA GLY A 53 6.30 7.36 -1.38
C GLY A 53 7.15 6.10 -1.55
N LYS A 54 6.58 5.11 -2.23
CA LYS A 54 7.32 3.97 -2.79
C LYS A 54 6.88 3.76 -4.23
N ARG A 55 7.85 3.77 -5.14
CA ARG A 55 7.66 3.38 -6.54
C ARG A 55 7.74 1.86 -6.65
N LEU A 56 6.77 1.27 -7.33
CA LEU A 56 6.73 -0.16 -7.63
C LEU A 56 6.70 -0.38 -9.15
N PRO A 57 7.34 -1.44 -9.66
CA PRO A 57 7.12 -1.87 -11.03
C PRO A 57 5.67 -2.35 -11.20
N VAL A 58 5.10 -2.14 -12.38
CA VAL A 58 3.71 -2.49 -12.70
C VAL A 58 3.39 -3.98 -12.46
N ALA A 59 4.40 -4.86 -12.57
CA ALA A 59 4.27 -6.28 -12.30
C ALA A 59 3.86 -6.59 -10.84
N GLU A 60 4.22 -5.74 -9.89
CA GLU A 60 3.88 -5.91 -8.47
C GLU A 60 2.46 -5.46 -8.12
N LEU A 61 1.80 -4.71 -9.01
CA LEU A 61 0.50 -4.08 -8.75
C LEU A 61 -0.59 -5.09 -8.38
N PHE A 62 -0.54 -6.30 -8.96
CA PHE A 62 -1.48 -7.39 -8.68
C PHE A 62 -1.33 -8.01 -7.29
N SER A 63 -0.23 -7.75 -6.58
CA SER A 63 0.03 -8.28 -5.25
C SER A 63 -0.37 -7.31 -4.12
N LEU A 64 -0.77 -6.08 -4.49
CA LEU A 64 -1.15 -5.04 -3.54
C LEU A 64 -2.45 -5.33 -2.79
N ASP A 65 -3.26 -6.28 -3.25
CA ASP A 65 -4.42 -6.79 -2.50
C ASP A 65 -4.00 -7.40 -1.15
N LYS A 66 -2.74 -7.84 -1.03
CA LYS A 66 -2.13 -8.36 0.21
C LYS A 66 -1.46 -7.26 1.04
N GLY A 67 -1.49 -6.02 0.60
CA GLY A 67 -0.81 -4.88 1.20
C GLY A 67 0.57 -4.59 0.58
N CYS A 68 1.10 -3.41 0.89
CA CYS A 68 2.44 -2.97 0.48
C CYS A 68 3.30 -2.73 1.72
N TYR A 69 4.47 -3.36 1.78
CA TYR A 69 5.40 -3.13 2.89
C TYR A 69 6.09 -1.77 2.79
N PHE A 70 6.04 -1.05 3.90
CA PHE A 70 6.76 0.17 4.20
C PHE A 70 7.51 0.01 5.52
N PRO A 71 8.83 0.32 5.60
CA PRO A 71 9.57 0.23 6.86
C PRO A 71 8.97 1.16 7.93
N LEU A 72 8.86 0.69 9.18
CA LEU A 72 8.27 1.49 10.26
C LEU A 72 8.99 2.84 10.47
N SER A 73 10.30 2.88 10.22
CA SER A 73 11.10 4.11 10.34
C SER A 73 10.57 5.25 9.50
N ILE A 74 9.95 4.99 8.34
CA ILE A 74 9.48 6.07 7.47
C ILE A 74 8.30 6.86 8.08
N TYR A 75 7.60 6.29 9.07
CA TYR A 75 6.45 6.92 9.72
C TYR A 75 6.86 7.92 10.80
N ALA A 76 8.06 7.77 11.35
CA ALA A 76 8.61 8.60 12.43
C ALA A 76 9.90 9.32 12.04
N MET A 77 10.27 9.27 10.76
CA MET A 77 11.40 10.01 10.22
C MET A 77 11.21 11.50 10.49
N ASP A 78 12.26 12.12 11.02
CA ASP A 78 12.27 13.56 11.23
C ASP A 78 12.10 14.30 9.90
N LEU A 79 11.77 15.59 9.95
CA LEU A 79 11.68 16.47 8.78
C LEU A 79 12.98 16.45 7.94
N GLY A 80 14.13 16.13 8.56
CA GLY A 80 15.42 15.94 7.90
C GLY A 80 15.68 14.56 7.28
N GLY A 81 14.79 13.58 7.44
CA GLY A 81 14.95 12.22 6.89
C GLY A 81 15.92 11.31 7.65
N GLY A 82 16.27 11.68 8.89
CA GLY A 82 17.03 10.84 9.83
C GLY A 82 16.15 9.90 10.65
#